data_AF-A0A2V8R7J3-F1
#
_entry.id   AF-A0A2V8R7J3-F1
#
_cell.length_a   1.000
_cell.length_b   1.000
_cell.length_c   1.000
_cell.angle_alpha   90.00
_cell.angle_beta   90.00
_cell.angle_gamma   90.00
#
_symmetry.space_group_name_H-M   'P 1'
#
loop_
_entity.id
_entity.type
_entity.pdbx_description
1 polymer ?
#
loop_
_entity_poly.entity_id
_entity_poly.type
_entity_poly.pdbx_seq_one_letter_code
_entity_poly.pdbx_strand_id
1 'polypeptide(L)'
;MPSHKHEPAYLSLVLKGAYTETCAKRSRTRKASTIVFHPPDEPHAVDFHNTEVRIFRIEVKSRWLEQARKHVGLPEYSTDFRGGLIGLLCNRLYGEFQQTDASSVLAIEGLMLEIIAEISRQLISNVNQNSPRWLEQARAILRERVSDPPSFRSLARAVGVHPVYLAREF
;
A
#
# COMPACT_ATOMS: atom_id res chain seq x y z
N MET A 1 -18.00 5.06 -11.03
CA MET A 1 -18.19 6.19 -10.09
C MET A 1 -17.47 7.41 -10.65
N PRO A 2 -18.18 8.52 -10.89
CA PRO A 2 -17.59 9.74 -11.44
C PRO A 2 -16.55 10.36 -10.49
N SER A 3 -15.85 11.38 -10.98
CA SER A 3 -14.83 12.09 -10.19
C SER A 3 -15.43 12.70 -8.92
N HIS A 4 -14.80 12.44 -7.78
CA HIS A 4 -15.19 12.94 -6.47
C HIS A 4 -13.95 13.06 -5.58
N LYS A 5 -14.11 13.68 -4.40
CA LYS A 5 -13.07 13.80 -3.39
C LYS A 5 -13.62 13.49 -2.02
N HIS A 6 -12.76 13.10 -1.11
CA HIS A 6 -13.10 12.87 0.30
C HIS A 6 -12.42 13.93 1.15
N GLU A 7 -13.16 14.57 2.05
CA GLU A 7 -12.60 15.49 3.03
C GLU A 7 -11.63 14.78 4.00
N PRO A 8 -11.96 13.62 4.61
CA PRO A 8 -10.99 12.90 5.43
C PRO A 8 -10.00 12.11 4.56
N ALA A 9 -8.77 12.01 5.06
CA ALA A 9 -7.84 10.99 4.58
C ALA A 9 -8.38 9.60 4.93
N TYR A 10 -7.98 8.58 4.18
CA TYR A 10 -8.34 7.21 4.51
C TYR A 10 -7.28 6.20 4.10
N LEU A 11 -7.26 5.09 4.83
CA LEU A 11 -6.56 3.88 4.45
C LEU A 11 -7.59 2.88 3.93
N SER A 12 -7.28 2.18 2.84
CA SER A 12 -8.14 1.13 2.31
C SER A 12 -7.35 -0.14 2.00
N LEU A 13 -8.01 -1.29 2.16
CA LEU A 13 -7.53 -2.62 1.80
C LEU A 13 -8.54 -3.26 0.86
N VAL A 14 -8.10 -3.63 -0.34
CA VAL A 14 -8.93 -4.40 -1.28
C VAL A 14 -8.98 -5.86 -0.81
N LEU A 15 -10.13 -6.29 -0.31
CA LEU A 15 -10.35 -7.65 0.20
C LEU A 15 -10.63 -8.63 -0.95
N LYS A 16 -11.40 -8.20 -1.96
CA LYS A 16 -11.83 -9.04 -3.08
C LYS A 16 -12.00 -8.20 -4.35
N GLY A 17 -11.72 -8.81 -5.50
CA GLY A 17 -11.91 -8.20 -6.81
C GLY A 17 -10.80 -7.23 -7.20
N ALA A 18 -11.11 -6.38 -8.18
CA ALA A 18 -10.22 -5.32 -8.64
C ALA A 18 -11.04 -4.14 -9.18
N TYR A 19 -10.49 -2.93 -9.07
CA TYR A 19 -11.07 -1.72 -9.64
C TYR A 19 -9.98 -0.87 -10.28
N THR A 20 -10.36 0.00 -11.21
CA THR A 20 -9.46 1.00 -11.78
C THR A 20 -9.76 2.35 -11.13
N GLU A 21 -8.71 3.00 -10.66
CA GLU A 21 -8.77 4.32 -10.03
C GLU A 21 -7.99 5.30 -10.88
N THR A 22 -8.61 6.43 -11.18
CA THR A 22 -7.98 7.51 -11.93
C THR A 22 -7.87 8.74 -11.03
N CYS A 23 -6.64 9.08 -10.65
CA CYS A 23 -6.29 10.30 -9.92
C CYS A 23 -5.60 11.26 -10.88
N ALA A 24 -6.16 12.45 -11.09
CA ALA A 24 -5.74 13.40 -12.12
C ALA A 24 -5.58 12.74 -13.51
N LYS A 25 -4.35 12.58 -14.02
CA LYS A 25 -4.04 11.96 -15.33
C LYS A 25 -3.50 10.53 -15.22
N ARG A 26 -3.43 9.96 -14.02
CA ARG A 26 -2.87 8.63 -13.77
C ARG A 26 -3.98 7.66 -13.46
N SER A 27 -4.04 6.56 -14.20
CA SER A 27 -4.96 5.46 -13.96
C SER A 27 -4.21 4.24 -13.46
N ARG A 28 -4.71 3.60 -12.40
CA ARG A 28 -4.09 2.44 -11.76
C ARG A 28 -5.15 1.39 -11.43
N THR A 29 -4.84 0.13 -11.73
CA THR A 29 -5.69 -0.99 -11.30
C THR A 29 -5.29 -1.46 -9.90
N ARG A 30 -6.24 -1.39 -8.97
CA ARG A 30 -6.17 -1.92 -7.61
C ARG A 30 -6.71 -3.33 -7.61
N LYS A 31 -5.94 -4.28 -7.09
CA LYS A 31 -6.32 -5.71 -6.99
C LYS A 31 -6.40 -6.13 -5.53
N ALA A 32 -7.01 -7.27 -5.24
CA ALA A 32 -7.00 -7.86 -3.90
C ALA A 32 -5.60 -7.79 -3.23
N SER A 33 -5.58 -7.55 -1.92
CA SER A 33 -4.37 -7.27 -1.11
C SER A 33 -3.62 -5.97 -1.44
N THR A 34 -4.17 -5.08 -2.28
CA THR A 34 -3.63 -3.73 -2.44
C THR A 34 -4.13 -2.86 -1.30
N ILE A 35 -3.19 -2.19 -0.63
CA ILE A 35 -3.47 -1.19 0.39
C ILE A 35 -3.24 0.19 -0.21
N VAL A 36 -4.15 1.12 0.01
CA VAL A 36 -4.04 2.48 -0.52
C VAL A 36 -4.23 3.47 0.61
N PHE A 37 -3.24 4.35 0.78
CA PHE A 37 -3.42 5.57 1.56
C PHE A 37 -3.86 6.69 0.61
N HIS A 38 -5.03 7.25 0.87
CA HIS A 38 -5.51 8.45 0.19
C HIS A 38 -5.40 9.66 1.11
N PRO A 39 -4.66 10.71 0.71
CA PRO A 39 -4.66 11.99 1.39
C PRO A 39 -6.04 12.67 1.28
N PRO A 40 -6.32 13.66 2.14
CA PRO A 40 -7.57 14.41 2.06
C PRO A 40 -7.63 15.19 0.74
N ASP A 41 -8.85 15.44 0.27
CA ASP A 41 -9.19 16.29 -0.87
C ASP A 41 -8.65 15.87 -2.26
N GLU A 42 -8.02 14.71 -2.41
CA GLU A 42 -7.54 14.23 -3.71
C GLU A 42 -8.70 13.78 -4.62
N PRO A 43 -8.96 14.47 -5.75
CA PRO A 43 -10.02 14.08 -6.67
C PRO A 43 -9.66 12.80 -7.43
N HIS A 44 -10.57 11.85 -7.45
CA HIS A 44 -10.40 10.59 -8.17
C HIS A 44 -11.73 10.05 -8.71
N ALA A 45 -11.63 9.29 -9.80
CA ALA A 45 -12.72 8.53 -10.38
C ALA A 45 -12.44 7.03 -10.24
N VAL A 46 -13.49 6.23 -10.07
CA VAL A 46 -13.37 4.79 -9.84
C VAL A 46 -14.24 4.03 -10.85
N ASP A 47 -13.65 3.04 -11.52
CA ASP A 47 -14.36 2.08 -12.35
C ASP A 47 -14.25 0.68 -11.74
N PHE A 48 -15.39 0.09 -11.40
CA PHE A 48 -15.49 -1.26 -10.81
C PHE A 48 -15.67 -2.35 -11.88
N HIS A 49 -15.70 -1.99 -13.17
CA HIS A 49 -15.80 -2.91 -14.32
C HIS A 49 -17.00 -3.86 -14.26
N ASN A 50 -18.09 -3.45 -13.59
CA ASN A 50 -19.25 -4.31 -13.33
C ASN A 50 -18.89 -5.65 -12.65
N THR A 51 -17.83 -5.67 -11.84
CA THR A 51 -17.39 -6.83 -11.05
C THR A 51 -17.61 -6.62 -9.56
N GLU A 52 -17.74 -7.71 -8.81
CA GLU A 52 -17.82 -7.63 -7.35
C GLU A 52 -16.47 -7.21 -6.77
N VAL A 53 -16.47 -6.09 -6.04
CA VAL A 53 -15.30 -5.57 -5.35
C VAL A 53 -15.64 -5.33 -3.88
N ARG A 54 -14.81 -5.84 -2.97
CA ARG A 54 -14.93 -5.59 -1.53
C ARG A 54 -13.71 -4.81 -1.06
N ILE A 55 -13.96 -3.64 -0.46
CA ILE A 55 -12.93 -2.74 0.05
C ILE A 55 -13.24 -2.49 1.52
N PHE A 56 -12.27 -2.74 2.37
CA PHE A 56 -12.30 -2.31 3.76
C PHE A 56 -11.61 -0.95 3.86
N ARG A 57 -12.23 0.04 4.50
CA ARG A 57 -11.75 1.42 4.58
C ARG A 57 -11.82 1.93 6.02
N ILE A 58 -10.77 2.62 6.44
CA ILE A 58 -10.74 3.41 7.68
C ILE A 58 -10.52 4.87 7.31
N GLU A 59 -11.45 5.71 7.71
CA GLU A 59 -11.33 7.17 7.60
C GLU A 59 -10.59 7.72 8.82
N VAL A 60 -9.68 8.65 8.56
CA VAL A 60 -8.83 9.27 9.57
C VAL A 60 -9.29 10.69 9.80
N LYS A 61 -9.72 10.99 11.03
CA LYS A 61 -10.13 12.34 11.42
C LYS A 61 -9.00 13.34 11.21
N SER A 62 -9.31 14.52 10.66
CA SER A 62 -8.33 15.56 10.32
C SER A 62 -7.41 15.92 11.50
N ARG A 63 -7.97 16.09 12.71
CA ARG A 63 -7.19 16.38 13.93
C ARG A 63 -6.14 15.30 14.25
N TRP A 64 -6.50 14.03 14.07
CA TRP A 64 -5.57 12.93 14.32
C TRP A 64 -4.45 12.92 13.27
N LEU A 65 -4.82 13.12 12.00
CA LEU A 65 -3.86 13.18 10.88
C LEU A 65 -2.89 14.37 11.03
N GLU A 66 -3.40 15.54 11.40
CA GLU A 66 -2.60 16.73 11.70
C GLU A 66 -1.62 16.47 12.85
N GLN A 67 -2.06 15.77 13.90
CA GLN A 67 -1.18 15.40 15.00
C GLN A 67 -0.08 14.45 14.54
N ALA A 68 -0.39 13.45 13.71
CA ALA A 68 0.61 12.56 13.14
C ALA A 68 1.63 13.33 12.27
N ARG A 69 1.17 14.28 11.44
CA ARG A 69 2.01 15.12 10.58
C ARG A 69 3.02 15.99 11.34
N LYS A 70 2.83 16.25 12.63
CA LYS A 70 3.83 16.94 13.47
C LYS A 70 5.07 16.09 13.72
N HIS A 71 4.96 14.77 13.56
CA HIS A 71 6.03 13.81 13.88
C HIS A 71 6.56 13.07 12.64
N VAL A 72 5.70 12.85 11.64
CA VAL A 72 6.04 12.02 10.46
C VAL A 72 5.57 12.65 9.15
N GLY A 73 6.30 12.40 8.07
CA GLY A 73 5.87 12.73 6.71
C GLY A 73 4.83 11.73 6.21
N LEU A 74 3.83 12.21 5.46
CA LEU A 74 2.81 11.37 4.83
C LEU A 74 2.71 11.70 3.34
N PRO A 75 2.24 10.75 2.50
CA PRO A 75 2.09 10.99 1.08
C PRO A 75 1.13 12.15 0.78
N GLU A 76 1.53 13.02 -0.15
CA GLU A 76 0.69 14.11 -0.69
C GLU A 76 -0.29 13.62 -1.76
N TYR A 77 -0.06 12.42 -2.29
CA TYR A 77 -0.88 11.77 -3.32
C TYR A 77 -1.16 10.32 -2.94
N SER A 78 -2.22 9.76 -3.53
CA SER A 78 -2.56 8.34 -3.40
C SER A 78 -1.36 7.41 -3.61
N THR A 79 -1.07 6.63 -2.58
CA THR A 79 0.10 5.75 -2.53
C THR A 79 -0.30 4.33 -2.16
N ASP A 80 0.28 3.39 -2.88
CA ASP A 80 -0.09 1.98 -2.81
C ASP A 80 0.98 1.16 -2.13
N PHE A 81 0.53 0.22 -1.31
CA PHE A 81 1.37 -0.72 -0.60
C PHE A 81 0.88 -2.14 -0.89
N ARG A 82 1.82 -3.08 -0.98
CA ARG A 82 1.52 -4.50 -1.18
C ARG A 82 2.49 -5.34 -0.36
N GLY A 83 1.93 -6.18 0.50
CA GLY A 83 2.70 -7.06 1.38
C GLY A 83 3.52 -6.31 2.43
N GLY A 84 4.57 -6.96 2.93
CA GLY A 84 5.45 -6.41 3.98
C GLY A 84 4.71 -6.14 5.29
N LEU A 85 5.32 -5.30 6.13
CA LEU A 85 4.77 -4.96 7.44
C LEU A 85 3.41 -4.24 7.34
N ILE A 86 3.26 -3.31 6.38
CA ILE A 86 1.98 -2.62 6.15
C ILE A 86 0.86 -3.62 5.83
N GLY A 87 1.14 -4.63 4.99
CA GLY A 87 0.22 -5.72 4.69
C GLY A 87 -0.19 -6.52 5.92
N LEU A 88 0.78 -6.92 6.74
CA LEU A 88 0.54 -7.65 7.99
C LEU A 88 -0.34 -6.85 8.95
N LEU A 89 -0.01 -5.58 9.17
CA LEU A 89 -0.74 -4.70 10.07
C LEU A 89 -2.17 -4.44 9.58
N CYS A 90 -2.37 -4.21 8.28
CA CYS A 90 -3.71 -4.03 7.72
C CYS A 90 -4.59 -5.28 7.85
N ASN A 91 -4.02 -6.48 7.69
CA ASN A 91 -4.75 -7.72 7.89
C ASN A 91 -5.15 -7.92 9.36
N ARG A 92 -4.25 -7.63 10.30
CA ARG A 92 -4.57 -7.68 11.74
C ARG A 92 -5.66 -6.67 12.09
N LEU A 93 -5.55 -5.46 11.55
CA LEU A 93 -6.53 -4.40 11.75
C LEU A 93 -7.91 -4.76 11.15
N TYR A 94 -7.95 -5.45 10.01
CA TYR A 94 -9.19 -6.01 9.48
C TYR A 94 -9.76 -7.10 10.41
N GLY A 95 -8.90 -7.93 11.01
CA GLY A 95 -9.29 -8.92 12.02
C GLY A 95 -9.95 -8.28 13.25
N GLU A 96 -9.36 -7.22 13.81
CA GLU A 96 -9.95 -6.46 14.93
C GLU A 96 -11.32 -5.87 14.57
N PHE A 97 -11.46 -5.37 13.34
CA PHE A 97 -12.75 -4.89 12.83
C PHE A 97 -13.80 -6.00 12.70
N GLN A 98 -13.42 -7.26 12.50
CA GLN A 98 -14.36 -8.39 12.46
C GLN A 98 -14.71 -8.90 13.88
N GLN A 99 -13.77 -8.82 14.82
CA GLN A 99 -13.96 -9.31 16.19
C GLN A 99 -14.84 -8.38 17.04
N THR A 100 -14.57 -7.06 17.00
CA THR A 100 -15.37 -6.03 17.68
C THR A 100 -15.56 -6.24 19.19
N ASP A 101 -14.52 -6.70 19.89
CA ASP A 101 -14.58 -6.85 21.35
C ASP A 101 -14.20 -5.55 22.09
N ALA A 102 -14.15 -5.62 23.43
CA ALA A 102 -13.83 -4.47 24.27
C ALA A 102 -12.42 -3.88 24.02
N SER A 103 -11.49 -4.67 23.48
CA SER A 103 -10.12 -4.27 23.19
C SER A 103 -9.92 -3.81 21.75
N SER A 104 -10.81 -4.21 20.81
CA SER A 104 -10.67 -3.92 19.39
C SER A 104 -10.56 -2.43 19.07
N VAL A 105 -11.26 -1.55 19.79
CA VAL A 105 -11.16 -0.09 19.57
C VAL A 105 -9.73 0.40 19.80
N LEU A 106 -9.13 0.03 20.94
CA LEU A 106 -7.76 0.42 21.28
C LEU A 106 -6.74 -0.23 20.34
N ALA A 107 -6.96 -1.50 19.98
CA ALA A 107 -6.11 -2.22 19.05
C ALA A 107 -6.11 -1.56 17.65
N ILE A 108 -7.26 -1.16 17.13
CA ILE A 108 -7.38 -0.47 15.84
C ILE A 108 -6.62 0.87 15.88
N GLU A 109 -6.77 1.66 16.95
CA GLU A 109 -6.03 2.93 17.09
C GLU A 109 -4.50 2.70 17.12
N GLY A 110 -4.02 1.72 17.87
CA GLY A 110 -2.60 1.36 17.93
C GLY A 110 -2.07 0.88 16.58
N LEU A 111 -2.80 0.01 15.89
CA LEU A 111 -2.45 -0.48 14.56
C LEU A 111 -2.40 0.66 13.54
N MET A 112 -3.33 1.62 13.60
CA MET A 112 -3.30 2.79 12.72
C MET A 112 -2.05 3.67 12.95
N LEU A 113 -1.62 3.84 14.20
CA LEU A 113 -0.37 4.54 14.51
C LEU A 113 0.85 3.82 13.90
N GLU A 114 0.92 2.49 14.06
CA GLU A 114 2.00 1.67 13.50
C GLU A 114 2.05 1.73 11.97
N ILE A 115 0.88 1.63 11.31
CA ILE A 115 0.78 1.70 9.85
C ILE A 115 1.26 3.06 9.33
N ILE A 116 0.83 4.16 9.96
CA ILE A 116 1.24 5.51 9.56
C ILE A 116 2.75 5.74 9.75
N ALA A 117 3.30 5.26 10.86
CA ALA A 117 4.75 5.31 11.09
C ALA A 117 5.52 4.51 10.02
N GLU A 118 5.01 3.35 9.62
CA GLU A 118 5.63 2.52 8.58
C GLU A 118 5.53 3.15 7.19
N ILE A 119 4.39 3.74 6.84
CA ILE A 119 4.21 4.51 5.59
C ILE A 119 5.27 5.63 5.51
N SER A 120 5.45 6.38 6.59
CA SER A 120 6.46 7.44 6.67
C SER A 120 7.90 6.92 6.47
N ARG A 121 8.25 5.80 7.13
CA ARG A 121 9.57 5.17 6.97
C ARG A 121 9.82 4.73 5.53
N GLN A 122 8.82 4.15 4.87
CA GLN A 122 8.94 3.75 3.46
C GLN A 122 9.04 4.96 2.53
N LEU A 123 8.37 6.08 2.84
CA LEU A 123 8.51 7.31 2.08
C LEU A 123 9.95 7.84 2.11
N ILE A 124 10.55 7.92 3.30
CA ILE A 124 11.95 8.35 3.48
C ILE A 124 12.90 7.36 2.82
N SER A 125 12.66 6.06 3.00
CA SER A 125 13.47 5.02 2.39
C SER A 125 13.41 5.09 0.87
N ASN A 126 12.26 5.35 0.25
CA ASN A 126 12.13 5.49 -1.21
C ASN A 126 12.77 6.77 -1.75
N VAL A 127 12.81 7.85 -0.96
CA VAL A 127 13.56 9.07 -1.33
C VAL A 127 15.07 8.83 -1.28
N ASN A 128 15.54 8.06 -0.29
CA ASN A 128 16.96 7.73 -0.13
C ASN A 128 17.40 6.53 -0.98
N GLN A 129 16.47 5.67 -1.36
CA GLN A 129 16.66 4.60 -2.33
C GLN A 129 16.42 5.16 -3.72
N ASN A 130 17.48 5.70 -4.33
CA ASN A 130 17.71 5.44 -5.75
C ASN A 130 17.90 3.93 -5.92
N SER A 131 16.83 3.14 -5.70
CA SER A 131 16.82 1.71 -5.93
C SER A 131 17.25 1.53 -7.38
N PRO A 132 18.39 0.86 -7.62
CA PRO A 132 18.87 0.68 -8.98
C PRO A 132 17.77 0.02 -9.80
N ARG A 133 17.60 0.44 -11.06
CA ARG A 133 16.52 -0.08 -11.93
C ARG A 133 16.43 -1.61 -11.97
N TRP A 134 17.56 -2.30 -11.81
CA TRP A 134 17.62 -3.76 -11.76
C TRP A 134 16.88 -4.36 -10.55
N LEU A 135 16.87 -3.68 -9.39
CA LEU A 135 16.24 -4.18 -8.16
C LEU A 135 14.71 -4.12 -8.28
N GLU A 136 14.21 -3.04 -8.87
CA GLU A 136 12.78 -2.90 -9.20
C GLU A 136 12.34 -3.93 -10.26
N GLN A 137 13.17 -4.17 -11.29
CA GLN A 137 12.93 -5.24 -12.25
C GLN A 137 12.92 -6.63 -11.59
N ALA A 138 13.80 -6.89 -10.63
CA ALA A 138 13.87 -8.17 -9.93
C ALA A 138 12.60 -8.42 -9.11
N ARG A 139 12.14 -7.38 -8.38
CA ARG A 139 10.89 -7.41 -7.61
C ARG A 139 9.67 -7.60 -8.52
N ALA A 140 9.66 -6.99 -9.71
CA ALA A 140 8.58 -7.17 -10.69
C ALA A 140 8.49 -8.62 -11.18
N ILE A 141 9.61 -9.23 -11.57
CA ILE A 141 9.67 -10.63 -12.02
C ILE A 141 9.16 -11.59 -10.93
N LEU A 142 9.58 -11.37 -9.68
CA LEU A 142 9.14 -12.17 -8.54
C LEU A 142 7.62 -12.04 -8.28
N ARG A 143 7.06 -10.84 -8.46
CA ARG A 143 5.61 -10.60 -8.34
C ARG A 143 4.79 -11.22 -9.47
N GLU A 144 5.36 -11.36 -10.66
CA GLU A 144 4.68 -11.99 -11.81
C GLU A 144 4.73 -13.51 -11.76
N ARG A 145 5.78 -14.09 -11.18
CA ARG A 145 6.04 -15.54 -11.15
C ARG A 145 5.91 -16.13 -9.74
N VAL A 146 4.81 -15.82 -9.05
CA VAL A 146 4.60 -16.28 -7.67
C VAL A 146 4.49 -17.80 -7.57
N SER A 147 3.84 -18.45 -8.53
CA SER A 147 3.61 -19.92 -8.52
C SER A 147 4.81 -20.74 -9.02
N ASP A 148 5.77 -20.11 -9.70
CA ASP A 148 6.99 -20.73 -10.21
C ASP A 148 8.15 -19.71 -10.18
N PRO A 149 8.66 -19.38 -8.97
CA PRO A 149 9.64 -18.33 -8.82
C PRO A 149 10.97 -18.73 -9.48
N PRO A 150 11.60 -17.83 -10.25
CA PRO A 150 12.89 -18.12 -10.86
C PRO A 150 13.95 -18.38 -9.80
N SER A 151 14.88 -19.28 -10.10
CA SER A 151 16.06 -19.46 -9.25
C SER A 151 16.83 -18.15 -9.11
N PHE A 152 17.50 -17.97 -7.97
CA PHE A 152 18.25 -16.76 -7.66
C PHE A 152 19.27 -16.38 -8.75
N ARG A 153 19.92 -17.38 -9.33
CA ARG A 153 20.88 -17.23 -10.44
C ARG A 153 20.19 -16.80 -11.74
N SER A 154 18.98 -17.29 -11.99
CA SER A 154 18.18 -16.90 -13.14
C SER A 154 17.65 -15.48 -13.00
N LEU A 155 17.22 -15.10 -11.80
CA LEU A 155 16.75 -13.74 -11.51
C LEU A 155 17.89 -12.72 -11.68
N ALA A 156 19.07 -13.00 -11.13
CA ALA A 156 20.25 -12.16 -11.26
C ALA A 156 20.64 -11.95 -12.75
N ARG A 157 20.59 -13.02 -13.54
CA ARG A 157 20.83 -12.94 -15.00
C ARG A 157 19.76 -12.09 -15.70
N ALA A 158 18.49 -12.27 -15.35
CA ALA A 158 17.38 -11.55 -15.96
C ALA A 158 17.45 -10.04 -15.75
N VAL A 159 18.02 -9.59 -14.62
CA VAL A 159 18.16 -8.17 -14.28
C VAL A 159 19.57 -7.61 -14.48
N GLY A 160 20.48 -8.40 -15.07
CA GLY A 160 21.81 -7.94 -15.46
C GLY A 160 22.78 -7.67 -14.32
N VAL A 161 22.63 -8.35 -13.17
CA VAL A 161 23.54 -8.21 -12.02
C VAL A 161 24.16 -9.54 -11.59
N HIS A 162 25.29 -9.46 -10.87
CA HIS A 162 25.91 -10.66 -10.32
C HIS A 162 25.05 -11.25 -9.18
N PRO A 163 24.90 -12.58 -9.06
CA PRO A 163 24.08 -13.20 -8.00
C PRO A 163 24.49 -12.75 -6.60
N VAL A 164 25.78 -12.64 -6.30
CA VAL A 164 26.24 -12.18 -4.97
C VAL A 164 25.80 -10.74 -4.68
N TYR A 165 25.78 -9.89 -5.72
CA TYR A 165 25.31 -8.51 -5.58
C TYR A 165 23.79 -8.47 -5.39
N LEU A 166 23.04 -9.31 -6.12
CA LEU A 166 21.60 -9.50 -5.92
C LEU A 166 21.30 -9.93 -4.47
N ALA A 167 22.08 -10.86 -3.89
CA ALA A 167 21.87 -11.39 -2.54
C ALA A 167 22.10 -10.38 -1.43
N ARG A 168 22.96 -9.40 -1.67
CA ARG A 168 23.32 -8.41 -0.64
C ARG A 168 22.27 -7.32 -0.47
N GLU A 169 21.49 -7.04 -1.50
CA GLU A 169 20.54 -5.93 -1.56
C GLU A 169 19.07 -6.38 -1.39
N PHE A 170 18.83 -7.70 -1.37
CA PHE A 170 17.53 -8.33 -1.07
C PHE A 170 17.44 -8.72 0.40
#